data_AF-A0A255GSC5-F1
#
_entry.id   AF-A0A255GSC5-F1
#
_cell.length_a   1.000
_cell.length_b   1.000
_cell.length_c   1.000
_cell.angle_alpha   90.00
_cell.angle_beta   90.00
_cell.angle_gamma   90.00
#
_symmetry.space_group_name_H-M   'P 1'
#
loop_
_entity.id
_entity.type
_entity.pdbx_description
1 polymer ?
#
loop_
_entity_poly.entity_id
_entity_poly.type
_entity_poly.pdbx_seq_one_letter_code
_entity_poly.pdbx_strand_id
1 'polypeptide(L)'
;MALLGQPRGAAVVPDLDHRRRVDRLETRHPPRDRAAPGPAHRLDAGVGDHHDVVGADVLSGAVVQLGHAIRAELAAAADPARAESMRAYLKSELPCHGIGNAAVRKLVAARLRGVALSAAEWERLIRELWDGAEYREERFAALSVARARARAYRRYAERPESLALYEYLIRTGAWWDLVDETAHLVEGVLVAHPEAAAAVLRRWAVDPDVWVRRVAITAQLHRGAGTDLALLADAIAGSVDDPDFFARKAIGWALRQYARTDPDWVRGYLAAHPELSPLSIREASKHL
;
A
#
# COMPACT_ATOMS: atom_id res chain seq x y z
N MET A 1 5.97 -2.97 -74.69
CA MET A 1 4.58 -3.39 -74.45
C MET A 1 4.32 -3.38 -72.95
N ALA A 2 3.24 -2.70 -72.56
CA ALA A 2 2.84 -2.40 -71.18
C ALA A 2 2.42 -3.62 -70.34
N LEU A 3 2.44 -3.39 -69.02
CA LEU A 3 1.52 -3.82 -67.93
C LEU A 3 2.32 -4.36 -66.72
N LEU A 4 2.61 -3.53 -65.70
CA LEU A 4 1.77 -3.17 -64.54
C LEU A 4 1.36 -4.38 -63.67
N GLY A 5 2.11 -4.59 -62.59
CA GLY A 5 1.75 -5.41 -61.43
C GLY A 5 2.13 -4.69 -60.13
N GLN A 6 1.10 -4.34 -59.34
CA GLN A 6 1.13 -3.58 -58.09
C GLN A 6 1.98 -4.22 -56.97
N PRO A 7 2.56 -3.44 -56.03
CA PRO A 7 3.28 -3.97 -54.87
C PRO A 7 2.35 -4.34 -53.71
N ARG A 8 2.59 -5.51 -53.09
CA ARG A 8 1.92 -5.96 -51.86
C ARG A 8 2.49 -5.22 -50.65
N GLY A 9 1.60 -4.78 -49.77
CA GLY A 9 1.91 -3.96 -48.60
C GLY A 9 2.49 -4.69 -47.38
N ALA A 10 3.16 -3.86 -46.58
CA ALA A 10 3.27 -3.83 -45.12
C ALA A 10 3.66 -5.09 -44.32
N ALA A 11 4.80 -4.98 -43.63
CA ALA A 11 4.83 -5.14 -42.17
C ALA A 11 6.02 -4.33 -41.61
N VAL A 12 5.72 -3.16 -41.06
CA VAL A 12 6.63 -2.43 -40.18
C VAL A 12 6.71 -3.22 -38.88
N VAL A 13 7.91 -3.69 -38.55
CA VAL A 13 8.22 -4.37 -37.28
C VAL A 13 8.22 -3.30 -36.18
N PRO A 14 7.30 -3.31 -35.20
CA PRO A 14 7.38 -2.39 -34.08
C PRO A 14 8.36 -2.95 -33.05
N ASP A 15 9.31 -2.09 -32.73
CA ASP A 15 10.31 -2.15 -31.66
C ASP A 15 9.80 -2.83 -30.37
N LEU A 16 10.53 -3.83 -29.90
CA LEU A 16 10.15 -4.81 -28.88
C LEU A 16 10.55 -4.40 -27.45
N ASP A 17 10.83 -3.13 -27.18
CA ASP A 17 11.46 -2.70 -25.91
C ASP A 17 10.53 -2.03 -24.87
N HIS A 18 9.21 -2.31 -24.93
CA HIS A 18 8.24 -1.80 -23.94
C HIS A 18 7.52 -2.86 -23.10
N ARG A 19 7.91 -4.14 -23.22
CA ARG A 19 7.26 -5.28 -22.52
C ARG A 19 8.05 -5.86 -21.34
N ARG A 20 9.05 -5.16 -20.80
CA ARG A 20 9.78 -5.59 -19.60
C ARG A 20 9.80 -4.50 -18.53
N ARG A 21 8.71 -4.35 -17.76
CA ARG A 21 8.71 -3.77 -16.39
C ARG A 21 7.36 -3.74 -15.65
N VAL A 22 6.40 -4.61 -16.01
CA VAL A 22 5.21 -4.87 -15.18
C VAL A 22 4.86 -6.35 -15.24
N ASP A 23 5.78 -7.21 -14.76
CA ASP A 23 5.49 -8.63 -14.66
C ASP A 23 4.56 -8.89 -13.45
N ARG A 24 3.28 -9.12 -13.78
CA ARG A 24 2.33 -10.04 -13.15
C ARG A 24 2.15 -9.97 -11.63
N LEU A 25 1.29 -9.05 -11.21
CA LEU A 25 0.19 -9.43 -10.33
C LEU A 25 -0.91 -10.02 -11.23
N GLU A 26 -0.90 -11.33 -11.47
CA GLU A 26 -2.02 -12.00 -12.13
C GLU A 26 -3.27 -11.83 -11.25
N THR A 27 -4.14 -10.92 -11.70
CA THR A 27 -5.36 -10.45 -11.05
C THR A 27 -6.45 -11.52 -11.08
N ARG A 28 -6.48 -12.40 -10.07
CA ARG A 28 -7.74 -13.03 -9.68
C ARG A 28 -8.49 -12.04 -8.81
N HIS A 29 -9.66 -11.59 -9.27
CA HIS A 29 -10.54 -10.73 -8.49
C HIS A 29 -10.85 -11.39 -7.14
N PRO A 30 -10.90 -10.63 -6.04
CA PRO A 30 -11.40 -11.17 -4.79
C PRO A 30 -12.85 -11.66 -4.98
N PRO A 31 -13.29 -12.71 -4.25
CA PRO A 31 -14.66 -13.21 -4.34
C PRO A 31 -15.68 -12.07 -4.15
N ARG A 32 -16.85 -12.19 -4.80
CA ARG A 32 -17.84 -11.11 -4.89
C ARG A 32 -18.38 -10.71 -3.51
N ASP A 33 -18.48 -11.66 -2.58
CA ASP A 33 -19.05 -11.45 -1.26
C ASP A 33 -18.01 -11.64 -0.16
N ARG A 34 -18.07 -10.78 0.86
CA ARG A 34 -17.17 -10.58 2.03
C ARG A 34 -16.19 -9.41 1.90
N ALA A 35 -16.74 -8.21 1.89
CA ALA A 35 -16.18 -7.12 2.67
C ALA A 35 -17.22 -6.83 3.76
N ALA A 36 -16.98 -7.28 4.99
CA ALA A 36 -17.75 -6.77 6.12
C ALA A 36 -17.20 -5.36 6.41
N PRO A 37 -18.04 -4.32 6.48
CA PRO A 37 -17.57 -3.00 6.89
C PRO A 37 -17.07 -3.10 8.33
N GLY A 38 -15.83 -2.65 8.56
CA GLY A 38 -15.32 -2.44 9.92
C GLY A 38 -16.13 -1.35 10.63
N PRO A 39 -16.33 -1.42 11.96
CA PRO A 39 -17.13 -0.45 12.67
C PRO A 39 -16.48 0.94 12.60
N ALA A 40 -17.27 1.95 12.25
CA ALA A 40 -16.90 3.35 12.37
C ALA A 40 -16.84 3.73 13.87
N HIS A 41 -15.65 3.66 14.46
CA HIS A 41 -15.42 4.17 15.82
C HIS A 41 -15.31 5.70 15.79
N ARG A 42 -16.38 6.37 16.23
CA ARG A 42 -16.39 7.80 16.54
C ARG A 42 -15.71 7.98 17.89
N LEU A 43 -14.51 8.56 17.92
CA LEU A 43 -13.83 8.97 19.14
C LEU A 43 -14.24 10.40 19.48
N ASP A 44 -14.73 10.57 20.70
CA ASP A 44 -15.11 11.85 21.30
C ASP A 44 -13.84 12.56 21.79
N ALA A 45 -13.65 13.82 21.40
CA ALA A 45 -12.48 14.61 21.75
C ALA A 45 -12.81 15.59 22.88
N GLY A 46 -12.23 15.35 24.05
CA GLY A 46 -12.28 16.22 25.22
C GLY A 46 -11.39 17.46 25.08
N VAL A 47 -11.87 18.56 25.65
CA VAL A 47 -11.36 19.94 25.60
C VAL A 47 -10.20 20.20 26.57
N GLY A 48 -9.27 21.08 26.15
CA GLY A 48 -8.26 21.79 26.95
C GLY A 48 -6.93 21.90 26.19
N ASP A 49 -6.20 23.00 26.08
CA ASP A 49 -6.21 24.31 26.74
C ASP A 49 -5.55 25.33 25.78
N HIS A 50 -5.96 26.59 25.87
CA HIS A 50 -5.57 27.69 24.99
C HIS A 50 -4.31 28.37 25.49
N HIS A 51 -3.12 28.15 24.91
CA HIS A 51 -2.03 29.14 24.89
C HIS A 51 -0.97 28.74 23.85
N ASP A 52 -1.19 29.12 22.57
CA ASP A 52 -0.20 29.40 21.48
C ASP A 52 -0.87 29.48 20.09
N VAL A 53 -2.06 30.11 20.02
CA VAL A 53 -3.00 29.95 18.90
C VAL A 53 -2.54 30.63 17.60
N VAL A 54 -1.83 31.75 17.68
CA VAL A 54 -1.59 32.61 16.50
C VAL A 54 -0.52 32.05 15.55
N GLY A 55 0.50 31.35 16.07
CA GLY A 55 1.51 30.68 15.25
C GLY A 55 1.05 29.33 14.68
N ALA A 56 0.27 28.59 15.46
CA ALA A 56 -0.26 27.29 15.07
C ALA A 56 -1.33 27.38 13.96
N ASP A 57 -2.15 28.43 13.95
CA ASP A 57 -3.21 28.63 12.94
C ASP A 57 -2.65 28.97 11.55
N VAL A 58 -1.64 29.83 11.48
CA VAL A 58 -1.01 30.21 10.20
C VAL A 58 -0.24 29.03 9.59
N LEU A 59 0.46 28.25 10.41
CA LEU A 59 1.12 27.01 9.99
C LEU A 59 0.11 25.91 9.60
N SER A 60 -1.05 25.87 10.26
CA SER A 60 -2.18 25.02 9.85
C SER A 60 -2.67 25.38 8.45
N GLY A 61 -2.74 26.67 8.13
CA GLY A 61 -3.13 27.16 6.81
C GLY A 61 -2.26 26.65 5.68
N ALA A 62 -0.92 26.66 5.83
CA ALA A 62 -0.01 26.21 4.78
C ALA A 62 -0.16 24.72 4.44
N VAL A 63 -0.34 23.87 5.46
CA VAL A 63 -0.58 22.43 5.28
C VAL A 63 -1.91 22.18 4.55
N VAL A 64 -2.97 22.88 4.96
CA VAL A 64 -4.29 22.77 4.33
C VAL A 64 -4.24 23.25 2.87
N GLN A 65 -3.57 24.36 2.58
CA GLN A 65 -3.38 24.84 1.20
C GLN A 65 -2.60 23.83 0.34
N LEU A 66 -1.58 23.18 0.89
CA LEU A 66 -0.84 22.13 0.19
C LEU A 66 -1.70 20.91 -0.10
N GLY A 67 -2.53 20.48 0.85
CA GLY A 67 -3.52 19.43 0.67
C GLY A 67 -4.51 19.74 -0.44
N HIS A 68 -5.13 20.92 -0.40
CA HIS A 68 -6.02 21.39 -1.47
C HIS A 68 -5.34 21.46 -2.84
N ALA A 69 -4.07 21.89 -2.91
CA ALA A 69 -3.33 21.92 -4.15
C ALA A 69 -3.11 20.51 -4.74
N ILE A 70 -2.81 19.52 -3.89
CA ILE A 70 -2.69 18.12 -4.31
C ILE A 70 -4.03 17.61 -4.85
N ARG A 71 -5.14 17.86 -4.14
CA ARG A 71 -6.49 17.45 -4.60
C ARG A 71 -6.86 18.10 -5.93
N ALA A 72 -6.61 19.40 -6.08
CA ALA A 72 -6.87 20.13 -7.32
C ALA A 72 -6.09 19.56 -8.51
N GLU A 73 -4.82 19.19 -8.31
CA GLU A 73 -4.04 18.53 -9.36
C GLU A 73 -4.55 17.13 -9.69
N LEU A 74 -4.99 16.35 -8.70
CA LEU A 74 -5.61 15.05 -8.94
C LEU A 74 -6.89 15.21 -9.75
N ALA A 75 -7.78 16.14 -9.37
CA ALA A 75 -8.99 16.43 -10.11
C ALA A 75 -8.69 16.89 -11.55
N ALA A 76 -7.67 17.73 -11.76
CA ALA A 76 -7.26 18.18 -13.10
C ALA A 76 -6.68 17.05 -13.97
N ALA A 77 -6.12 16.00 -13.35
CA ALA A 77 -5.58 14.83 -14.04
C ALA A 77 -6.61 13.69 -14.21
N ALA A 78 -7.88 13.92 -13.84
CA ALA A 78 -8.92 12.89 -13.87
C ALA A 78 -9.15 12.33 -15.28
N ASP A 79 -9.42 11.02 -15.33
CA ASP A 79 -9.85 10.29 -16.51
C ASP A 79 -11.24 9.67 -16.23
N PRO A 80 -12.33 10.38 -16.57
CA PRO A 80 -13.69 9.91 -16.34
C PRO A 80 -14.01 8.58 -17.04
N ALA A 81 -13.35 8.27 -18.16
CA ALA A 81 -13.56 7.01 -18.88
C ALA A 81 -13.04 5.80 -18.09
N ARG A 82 -12.09 6.01 -17.18
CA ARG A 82 -11.51 4.96 -16.32
C ARG A 82 -12.10 4.94 -14.92
N ALA A 83 -12.59 6.07 -14.43
CA ALA A 83 -13.08 6.27 -13.06
C ALA A 83 -13.97 5.13 -12.55
N GLU A 84 -15.08 4.82 -13.25
CA GLU A 84 -16.04 3.83 -12.75
C GLU A 84 -15.48 2.41 -12.78
N SER A 85 -14.75 2.04 -13.83
CA SER A 85 -14.11 0.72 -13.90
C SER A 85 -13.08 0.52 -12.77
N MET A 86 -12.35 1.58 -12.42
CA MET A 86 -11.40 1.55 -11.33
C MET A 86 -12.09 1.45 -9.96
N ARG A 87 -13.16 2.23 -9.75
CA ARG A 87 -13.99 2.17 -8.55
C ARG A 87 -14.55 0.76 -8.33
N ALA A 88 -15.11 0.16 -9.38
CA ALA A 88 -15.65 -1.20 -9.34
C ALA A 88 -14.58 -2.25 -9.05
N TYR A 89 -13.40 -2.15 -9.69
CA TYR A 89 -12.27 -3.06 -9.44
C TYR A 89 -11.78 -3.00 -7.99
N LEU A 90 -11.66 -1.78 -7.45
CA LEU A 90 -11.26 -1.55 -6.07
C LEU A 90 -12.39 -1.78 -5.07
N LYS A 91 -13.62 -2.06 -5.52
CA LYS A 91 -14.82 -2.09 -4.68
C LYS A 91 -14.90 -0.88 -3.74
N SER A 92 -14.51 0.29 -4.25
CA SER A 92 -14.38 1.51 -3.45
C SER A 92 -15.74 2.15 -3.21
N GLU A 93 -16.01 2.53 -1.97
CA GLU A 93 -17.15 3.39 -1.62
C GLU A 93 -16.95 4.82 -2.12
N LEU A 94 -15.71 5.31 -2.06
CA LEU A 94 -15.34 6.61 -2.61
C LEU A 94 -15.32 6.56 -4.15
N PRO A 95 -15.75 7.64 -4.84
CA PRO A 95 -15.51 7.80 -6.26
C PRO A 95 -14.01 7.75 -6.57
N CYS A 96 -13.70 7.55 -7.85
CA CYS A 96 -12.33 7.57 -8.35
C CYS A 96 -12.19 8.66 -9.40
N HIS A 97 -11.05 9.32 -9.46
CA HIS A 97 -10.67 10.19 -10.58
C HIS A 97 -10.29 9.39 -11.83
N GLY A 98 -9.98 8.10 -11.72
CA GLY A 98 -9.53 7.26 -12.84
C GLY A 98 -8.00 7.28 -13.05
N ILE A 99 -7.25 7.70 -12.03
CA ILE A 99 -5.80 7.93 -12.14
C ILE A 99 -5.04 6.73 -11.57
N GLY A 100 -4.05 6.23 -12.33
CA GLY A 100 -3.19 5.15 -11.85
C GLY A 100 -2.21 5.60 -10.74
N ASN A 101 -1.94 4.71 -9.78
CA ASN A 101 -1.05 4.96 -8.64
C ASN A 101 0.32 5.55 -9.01
N ALA A 102 0.91 5.18 -10.16
CA ALA A 102 2.18 5.75 -10.62
C ALA A 102 2.07 7.25 -10.96
N ALA A 103 0.95 7.69 -11.55
CA ALA A 103 0.70 9.08 -11.84
C ALA A 103 0.43 9.88 -10.55
N VAL A 104 -0.34 9.33 -9.61
CA VAL A 104 -0.54 9.93 -8.28
C VAL A 104 0.80 10.16 -7.57
N ARG A 105 1.67 9.14 -7.49
CA ARG A 105 3.01 9.28 -6.88
C ARG A 105 3.84 10.37 -7.56
N LYS A 106 3.79 10.45 -8.90
CA LYS A 106 4.55 11.45 -9.67
C LYS A 106 4.06 12.87 -9.36
N LEU A 107 2.75 13.07 -9.33
CA LEU A 107 2.10 14.34 -9.02
C LEU A 107 2.45 14.80 -7.60
N VAL A 108 2.24 13.93 -6.60
CA VAL A 108 2.58 14.23 -5.20
C VAL A 108 4.08 14.54 -5.04
N ALA A 109 4.97 13.75 -5.66
CA ALA A 109 6.40 14.00 -5.60
C ALA A 109 6.80 15.34 -6.25
N ALA A 110 6.12 15.76 -7.32
CA ALA A 110 6.34 17.07 -7.92
C ALA A 110 5.90 18.19 -6.97
N ARG A 111 4.71 18.05 -6.36
CA ARG A 111 4.16 19.05 -5.43
C ARG A 111 4.95 19.19 -4.14
N LEU A 112 5.57 18.12 -3.64
CA LEU A 112 6.42 18.15 -2.45
C LEU A 112 7.85 18.65 -2.71
N ARG A 113 8.24 18.93 -3.96
CA ARG A 113 9.60 19.35 -4.29
C ARG A 113 9.89 20.72 -3.67
N GLY A 114 10.93 20.78 -2.84
CA GLY A 114 11.35 22.02 -2.18
C GLY A 114 10.45 22.44 -1.01
N VAL A 115 9.40 21.68 -0.71
CA VAL A 115 8.57 21.89 0.48
C VAL A 115 9.28 21.29 1.68
N ALA A 116 9.43 22.08 2.74
CA ALA A 116 9.94 21.64 4.03
C ALA A 116 8.79 21.63 5.04
N LEU A 117 8.47 20.45 5.59
CA LEU A 117 7.52 20.28 6.68
C LEU A 117 8.26 19.75 7.92
N SER A 118 7.85 20.21 9.08
CA SER A 118 8.14 19.53 10.34
C SER A 118 7.49 18.14 10.37
N ALA A 119 7.88 17.29 11.33
CA ALA A 119 7.25 15.98 11.51
C ALA A 119 5.74 16.10 11.78
N ALA A 120 5.32 17.11 12.55
CA ALA A 120 3.92 17.35 12.88
C ALA A 120 3.11 17.82 11.66
N GLU A 121 3.66 18.72 10.84
CA GLU A 121 3.01 19.17 9.60
C GLU A 121 2.95 18.07 8.55
N TRP A 122 3.97 17.22 8.46
CA TRP A 122 3.98 16.04 7.59
C TRP A 122 2.87 15.06 7.96
N GLU A 123 2.74 14.71 9.25
CA GLU A 123 1.65 13.84 9.71
C GLU A 123 0.28 14.51 9.51
N ARG A 124 0.17 15.82 9.79
CA ARG A 124 -1.06 16.58 9.56
C ARG A 124 -1.48 16.55 8.09
N LEU A 125 -0.55 16.73 7.15
CA LEU A 125 -0.85 16.65 5.71
C LEU A 125 -1.37 15.26 5.31
N ILE A 126 -0.76 14.19 5.85
CA ILE A 126 -1.21 12.82 5.58
C ILE A 126 -2.64 12.63 6.07
N ARG A 127 -2.94 13.04 7.31
CA ARG A 127 -4.28 12.93 7.90
C ARG A 127 -5.29 13.81 7.17
N GLU A 128 -4.93 15.02 6.77
CA GLU A 128 -5.79 15.91 6.00
C GLU A 128 -6.19 15.26 4.66
N LEU A 129 -5.24 14.72 3.91
CA LEU A 129 -5.51 14.02 2.65
C LEU A 129 -6.28 12.71 2.84
N TRP A 130 -6.10 12.02 3.96
CA TRP A 130 -6.70 10.72 4.21
C TRP A 130 -8.12 10.80 4.76
N ASP A 131 -8.32 11.64 5.79
CA ASP A 131 -9.57 11.76 6.55
C ASP A 131 -10.58 12.60 5.78
N GLY A 132 -10.09 13.62 5.07
CA GLY A 132 -10.89 14.48 4.18
C GLY A 132 -11.03 13.95 2.76
N ALA A 133 -10.64 12.69 2.51
CA ALA A 133 -10.64 12.11 1.17
C ALA A 133 -12.07 12.01 0.61
N GLU A 134 -12.30 12.67 -0.53
CA GLU A 134 -13.54 12.55 -1.30
C GLU A 134 -13.38 11.55 -2.45
N TYR A 135 -12.15 11.30 -2.89
CA TYR A 135 -11.82 10.32 -3.93
C TYR A 135 -10.79 9.30 -3.44
N ARG A 136 -10.86 8.06 -3.96
CA ARG A 136 -9.97 6.96 -3.56
C ARG A 136 -8.49 7.34 -3.73
N GLU A 137 -8.15 8.04 -4.81
CA GLU A 137 -6.79 8.47 -5.10
C GLU A 137 -6.22 9.48 -4.10
N GLU A 138 -7.06 10.19 -3.33
CA GLU A 138 -6.60 11.14 -2.32
C GLU A 138 -6.02 10.41 -1.09
N ARG A 139 -6.63 9.29 -0.68
CA ARG A 139 -6.03 8.37 0.31
C ARG A 139 -4.70 7.83 -0.18
N PHE A 140 -4.63 7.46 -1.47
CA PHE A 140 -3.38 7.01 -2.07
C PHE A 140 -2.33 8.13 -2.16
N ALA A 141 -2.76 9.38 -2.34
CA ALA A 141 -1.89 10.55 -2.29
C ALA A 141 -1.31 10.76 -0.89
N ALA A 142 -2.09 10.57 0.17
CA ALA A 142 -1.59 10.59 1.55
C ALA A 142 -0.46 9.56 1.77
N LEU A 143 -0.63 8.32 1.27
CA LEU A 143 0.44 7.31 1.32
C LEU A 143 1.66 7.72 0.47
N SER A 144 1.43 8.41 -0.65
CA SER A 144 2.51 8.95 -1.48
C SER A 144 3.29 10.06 -0.77
N VAL A 145 2.64 10.88 0.07
CA VAL A 145 3.30 11.84 0.97
C VAL A 145 4.12 11.09 2.01
N ALA A 146 3.55 10.06 2.64
CA ALA A 146 4.25 9.27 3.65
C ALA A 146 5.50 8.57 3.09
N ARG A 147 5.45 8.11 1.82
CA ARG A 147 6.55 7.46 1.11
C ARG A 147 7.50 8.41 0.38
N ALA A 148 7.33 9.72 0.53
CA ALA A 148 8.13 10.70 -0.19
C ALA A 148 9.63 10.57 0.18
N ARG A 149 10.50 10.66 -0.83
CA ARG A 149 11.94 10.35 -0.69
C ARG A 149 12.79 11.49 -0.12
N ALA A 150 12.20 12.64 0.20
CA ALA A 150 12.93 13.73 0.83
C ALA A 150 13.51 13.25 2.16
N ARG A 151 14.77 13.58 2.44
CA ARG A 151 15.51 13.04 3.60
C ARG A 151 14.78 13.27 4.93
N ALA A 152 14.15 14.43 5.10
CA ALA A 152 13.36 14.76 6.29
C ALA A 152 12.15 13.83 6.44
N TYR A 153 11.36 13.66 5.38
CA TYR A 153 10.16 12.80 5.39
C TYR A 153 10.50 11.34 5.64
N ARG A 154 11.60 10.85 5.05
CA ARG A 154 12.10 9.50 5.33
C ARG A 154 12.43 9.30 6.80
N ARG A 155 13.10 10.26 7.45
CA ARG A 155 13.40 10.20 8.90
C ARG A 155 12.13 10.16 9.74
N TYR A 156 11.08 10.89 9.35
CA TYR A 156 9.80 10.85 10.05
C TYR A 156 9.06 9.55 9.81
N ALA A 157 9.08 9.03 8.58
CA ALA A 157 8.39 7.80 8.22
C ALA A 157 9.01 6.56 8.88
N GLU A 158 10.33 6.53 9.04
CA GLU A 158 11.04 5.35 9.55
C GLU A 158 11.10 5.29 11.09
N ARG A 159 10.62 6.31 11.82
CA ARG A 159 10.67 6.32 13.30
C ARG A 159 9.65 5.32 13.90
N PRO A 160 9.94 4.70 15.06
CA PRO A 160 9.02 3.77 15.71
C PRO A 160 7.65 4.38 16.01
N GLU A 161 7.58 5.67 16.35
CA GLU A 161 6.33 6.36 16.68
C GLU A 161 5.37 6.45 15.47
N SER A 162 5.89 6.39 14.25
CA SER A 162 5.06 6.42 13.03
C SER A 162 4.26 5.14 12.82
N LEU A 163 4.58 4.04 13.53
CA LEU A 163 3.76 2.83 13.52
C LEU A 163 2.32 3.10 14.01
N ALA A 164 2.12 4.06 14.91
CA ALA A 164 0.77 4.45 15.35
C ALA A 164 -0.04 5.11 14.22
N LEU A 165 0.58 5.96 13.41
CA LEU A 165 -0.03 6.51 12.20
C LEU A 165 -0.31 5.38 11.19
N TYR A 166 0.61 4.44 11.00
CA TYR A 166 0.43 3.34 10.04
C TYR A 166 -0.68 2.39 10.46
N GLU A 167 -0.79 2.07 11.75
CA GLU A 167 -1.94 1.31 12.27
C GLU A 167 -3.26 2.01 11.97
N TYR A 168 -3.33 3.32 12.20
CA TYR A 168 -4.50 4.13 11.87
C TYR A 168 -4.87 4.04 10.38
N LEU A 169 -3.89 4.18 9.48
CA LEU A 169 -4.10 4.08 8.03
C LEU A 169 -4.51 2.66 7.60
N ILE A 170 -3.97 1.62 8.25
CA ILE A 170 -4.34 0.23 7.96
C ILE A 170 -5.82 0.01 8.32
N ARG A 171 -6.21 0.35 9.55
CA ARG A 171 -7.57 0.10 10.07
C ARG A 171 -8.64 0.91 9.34
N THR A 172 -8.36 2.16 9.00
CA THR A 172 -9.31 3.04 8.30
C THR A 172 -9.27 2.89 6.77
N GLY A 173 -8.20 2.29 6.23
CA GLY A 173 -7.98 2.05 4.81
C GLY A 173 -8.42 0.68 4.32
N ALA A 174 -8.49 -0.31 5.23
CA ALA A 174 -9.12 -1.64 5.20
C ALA A 174 -9.41 -2.25 3.81
N TRP A 175 -8.43 -2.18 2.91
CA TRP A 175 -8.47 -2.79 1.59
C TRP A 175 -7.05 -2.96 1.06
N TRP A 176 -6.86 -3.99 0.24
CA TRP A 176 -5.52 -4.49 -0.11
C TRP A 176 -4.61 -3.45 -0.78
N ASP A 177 -5.13 -2.57 -1.63
CA ASP A 177 -4.35 -1.55 -2.35
C ASP A 177 -3.71 -0.52 -1.41
N LEU A 178 -4.44 -0.07 -0.38
CA LEU A 178 -3.95 0.88 0.61
C LEU A 178 -3.11 0.21 1.69
N VAL A 179 -3.56 -0.97 2.14
CA VAL A 179 -2.90 -1.73 3.21
C VAL A 179 -1.53 -2.24 2.73
N ASP A 180 -1.43 -2.76 1.51
CA ASP A 180 -0.16 -3.23 0.95
C ASP A 180 0.79 -2.05 0.67
N GLU A 181 0.28 -0.88 0.28
CA GLU A 181 1.10 0.32 0.14
C GLU A 181 1.62 0.80 1.52
N THR A 182 0.82 0.65 2.58
CA THR A 182 1.22 0.98 3.96
C THR A 182 2.24 -0.01 4.52
N ALA A 183 2.19 -1.28 4.10
CA ALA A 183 3.18 -2.29 4.51
C ALA A 183 4.62 -1.90 4.14
N HIS A 184 4.83 -1.14 3.05
CA HIS A 184 6.14 -0.59 2.70
C HIS A 184 6.66 0.46 3.68
N LEU A 185 5.76 1.22 4.33
CA LEU A 185 6.15 2.19 5.35
C LEU A 185 6.58 1.46 6.63
N VAL A 186 5.84 0.40 7.00
CA VAL A 186 6.15 -0.48 8.12
C VAL A 186 7.48 -1.22 7.88
N GLU A 187 7.74 -1.68 6.66
CA GLU A 187 9.03 -2.24 6.24
C GLU A 187 10.18 -1.25 6.50
N GLY A 188 9.97 0.04 6.18
CA GLY A 188 10.95 1.10 6.45
C GLY A 188 11.30 1.23 7.93
N VAL A 189 10.30 1.22 8.80
CA VAL A 189 10.51 1.23 10.27
C VAL A 189 11.21 -0.05 10.72
N LEU A 190 10.83 -1.21 10.17
CA LEU A 190 11.44 -2.49 10.51
C LEU A 190 12.92 -2.57 10.11
N VAL A 191 13.31 -1.95 9.01
CA VAL A 191 14.72 -1.86 8.62
C VAL A 191 15.50 -0.90 9.53
N ALA A 192 14.91 0.25 9.88
CA ALA A 192 15.58 1.27 10.69
C ALA A 192 15.64 0.90 12.19
N HIS A 193 14.61 0.20 12.70
CA HIS A 193 14.41 -0.13 14.11
C HIS A 193 13.84 -1.54 14.26
N PRO A 194 14.64 -2.59 13.98
CA PRO A 194 14.16 -3.97 13.85
C PRO A 194 13.47 -4.50 15.10
N GLU A 195 14.03 -4.29 16.28
CA GLU A 195 13.47 -4.80 17.54
C GLU A 195 12.10 -4.15 17.86
N ALA A 196 12.02 -2.83 17.74
CA ALA A 196 10.79 -2.08 18.03
C ALA A 196 9.66 -2.46 17.07
N ALA A 197 9.95 -2.52 15.77
CA ALA A 197 8.97 -2.90 14.76
C ALA A 197 8.58 -4.38 14.86
N ALA A 198 9.53 -5.29 15.09
CA ALA A 198 9.24 -6.72 15.26
C ALA A 198 8.30 -6.97 16.45
N ALA A 199 8.49 -6.26 17.56
CA ALA A 199 7.59 -6.33 18.71
C ALA A 199 6.16 -5.89 18.36
N VAL A 200 6.00 -4.86 17.52
CA VAL A 200 4.69 -4.42 17.03
C VAL A 200 4.09 -5.44 16.06
N LEU A 201 4.87 -5.94 15.10
CA LEU A 201 4.40 -6.90 14.11
C LEU A 201 3.96 -8.23 14.73
N ARG A 202 4.62 -8.70 15.79
CA ARG A 202 4.16 -9.88 16.55
C ARG A 202 2.81 -9.66 17.25
N ARG A 203 2.54 -8.45 17.74
CA ARG A 203 1.21 -8.12 18.27
C ARG A 203 0.18 -8.06 17.14
N TRP A 204 0.52 -7.42 16.03
CA TRP A 204 -0.35 -7.32 14.85
C TRP A 204 -0.65 -8.68 14.21
N ALA A 205 0.25 -9.66 14.31
CA ALA A 205 0.07 -11.01 13.78
C ALA A 205 -1.16 -11.74 14.34
N VAL A 206 -1.58 -11.38 15.57
CA VAL A 206 -2.72 -11.98 16.27
C VAL A 206 -3.87 -10.98 16.50
N ASP A 207 -3.81 -9.81 15.85
CA ASP A 207 -4.88 -8.80 15.92
C ASP A 207 -6.18 -9.37 15.36
N PRO A 208 -7.37 -9.01 15.88
CA PRO A 208 -8.65 -9.45 15.31
C PRO A 208 -8.90 -8.89 13.89
N ASP A 209 -8.30 -7.76 13.53
CA ASP A 209 -8.44 -7.17 12.19
C ASP A 209 -7.52 -7.87 11.16
N VAL A 210 -8.14 -8.42 10.12
CA VAL A 210 -7.43 -9.12 9.04
C VAL A 210 -6.44 -8.23 8.28
N TRP A 211 -6.71 -6.93 8.19
CA TRP A 211 -5.83 -6.00 7.49
C TRP A 211 -4.56 -5.73 8.29
N VAL A 212 -4.67 -5.69 9.62
CA VAL A 212 -3.52 -5.56 10.52
C VAL A 212 -2.66 -6.82 10.46
N ARG A 213 -3.27 -8.01 10.52
CA ARG A 213 -2.55 -9.29 10.32
C ARG A 213 -1.90 -9.37 8.94
N ARG A 214 -2.60 -8.91 7.89
CA ARG A 214 -2.06 -8.87 6.52
C ARG A 214 -0.77 -8.06 6.44
N VAL A 215 -0.71 -6.89 7.08
CA VAL A 215 0.53 -6.10 7.12
C VAL A 215 1.63 -6.82 7.88
N ALA A 216 1.33 -7.47 9.00
CA ALA A 216 2.34 -8.25 9.72
C ALA A 216 2.99 -9.32 8.81
N ILE A 217 2.19 -9.99 7.98
CA ILE A 217 2.65 -10.99 7.02
C ILE A 217 3.44 -10.36 5.86
N THR A 218 3.03 -9.19 5.35
CA THR A 218 3.61 -8.58 4.15
C THR A 218 4.67 -7.50 4.43
N ALA A 219 4.94 -7.14 5.69
CA ALA A 219 5.93 -6.13 6.05
C ALA A 219 7.37 -6.48 5.65
N GLN A 220 7.66 -7.74 5.31
CA GLN A 220 8.99 -8.20 4.89
C GLN A 220 9.06 -8.58 3.40
N LEU A 221 8.01 -8.30 2.63
CA LEU A 221 7.77 -8.89 1.31
C LEU A 221 8.91 -8.71 0.30
N HIS A 222 9.69 -7.63 0.40
CA HIS A 222 10.78 -7.30 -0.53
C HIS A 222 12.18 -7.32 0.11
N ARG A 223 12.31 -7.85 1.33
CA ARG A 223 13.58 -7.90 2.08
C ARG A 223 14.59 -8.88 1.50
N GLY A 224 14.16 -9.87 0.72
CA GLY A 224 15.04 -10.90 0.15
C GLY A 224 15.87 -11.59 1.24
N ALA A 225 17.20 -11.61 1.09
CA ALA A 225 18.12 -12.16 2.08
C ALA A 225 18.08 -11.45 3.45
N GLY A 226 17.52 -10.23 3.51
CA GLY A 226 17.32 -9.52 4.76
C GLY A 226 16.10 -9.98 5.54
N THR A 227 15.26 -10.90 5.05
CA THR A 227 14.04 -11.37 5.72
C THR A 227 14.35 -12.03 7.06
N ASP A 228 13.70 -11.60 8.13
CA ASP A 228 13.70 -12.33 9.41
C ASP A 228 12.67 -13.46 9.33
N LEU A 229 13.16 -14.69 9.21
CA LEU A 229 12.32 -15.87 9.04
C LEU A 229 11.54 -16.26 10.29
N ALA A 230 12.06 -15.97 11.48
CA ALA A 230 11.33 -16.19 12.71
C ALA A 230 10.15 -15.22 12.79
N LEU A 231 10.38 -13.94 12.51
CA LEU A 231 9.31 -12.95 12.46
C LEU A 231 8.28 -13.25 11.36
N LEU A 232 8.71 -13.74 10.19
CA LEU A 232 7.80 -14.15 9.13
C LEU A 232 6.92 -15.33 9.57
N ALA A 233 7.52 -16.35 10.20
CA ALA A 233 6.78 -17.49 10.74
C ALA A 233 5.78 -17.06 11.83
N ASP A 234 6.21 -16.21 12.78
CA ASP A 234 5.35 -15.63 13.81
C ASP A 234 4.15 -14.88 13.20
N ALA A 235 4.41 -14.08 12.15
CA ALA A 235 3.38 -13.32 11.45
C ALA A 235 2.35 -14.21 10.73
N ILE A 236 2.80 -15.32 10.15
CA ILE A 236 1.92 -16.29 9.47
C ILE A 236 1.05 -17.06 10.48
N ALA A 237 1.64 -17.48 11.60
CA ALA A 237 1.01 -18.38 12.58
C ALA A 237 -0.39 -17.91 13.01
N GLY A 238 -0.55 -16.61 13.30
CA GLY A 238 -1.83 -16.05 13.74
C GLY A 238 -2.95 -16.03 12.69
N SER A 239 -2.66 -16.37 11.43
CA SER A 239 -3.62 -16.36 10.31
C SER A 239 -3.75 -17.71 9.60
N VAL A 240 -3.12 -18.78 10.10
CA VAL A 240 -3.11 -20.10 9.45
C VAL A 240 -4.52 -20.67 9.29
N ASP A 241 -5.31 -20.63 10.37
CA ASP A 241 -6.68 -21.17 10.41
C ASP A 241 -7.74 -20.19 9.88
N ASP A 242 -7.35 -18.95 9.55
CA ASP A 242 -8.28 -17.92 9.13
C ASP A 242 -8.93 -18.29 7.78
N PRO A 243 -10.27 -18.35 7.69
CA PRO A 243 -10.96 -18.60 6.43
C PRO A 243 -10.89 -17.44 5.44
N ASP A 244 -10.47 -16.25 5.87
CA ASP A 244 -10.44 -15.04 5.06
C ASP A 244 -9.52 -15.16 3.83
N PHE A 245 -10.02 -14.67 2.70
CA PHE A 245 -9.32 -14.72 1.43
C PHE A 245 -8.03 -13.89 1.43
N PHE A 246 -8.06 -12.69 2.02
CA PHE A 246 -6.94 -11.77 2.03
C PHE A 246 -5.83 -12.21 2.97
N ALA A 247 -6.18 -12.83 4.11
CA ALA A 247 -5.20 -13.48 5.00
C ALA A 247 -4.45 -14.60 4.27
N ARG A 248 -5.18 -15.55 3.68
CA ARG A 248 -4.60 -16.69 2.94
C ARG A 248 -3.74 -16.25 1.74
N LYS A 249 -4.19 -15.21 1.02
CA LYS A 249 -3.40 -14.60 -0.06
C LYS A 249 -2.13 -13.92 0.46
N ALA A 250 -2.18 -13.28 1.63
CA ALA A 250 -1.00 -12.67 2.24
C ALA A 250 0.06 -13.73 2.54
N ILE A 251 -0.33 -14.84 3.20
CA ILE A 251 0.57 -15.96 3.53
C ILE A 251 1.23 -16.51 2.26
N GLY A 252 0.40 -16.88 1.27
CA GLY A 252 0.92 -17.45 0.03
C GLY A 252 1.81 -16.47 -0.75
N TRP A 253 1.51 -15.17 -0.73
CA TRP A 253 2.33 -14.16 -1.40
C TRP A 253 3.66 -13.94 -0.68
N ALA A 254 3.68 -13.84 0.64
CA ALA A 254 4.91 -13.68 1.42
C ALA A 254 5.87 -14.86 1.19
N LEU A 255 5.35 -16.10 1.29
CA LEU A 255 6.13 -17.30 1.00
C LEU A 255 6.59 -17.35 -0.46
N ARG A 256 5.73 -17.03 -1.42
CA ARG A 256 6.13 -16.98 -2.85
C ARG A 256 7.23 -15.96 -3.12
N GLN A 257 7.17 -14.78 -2.48
CA GLN A 257 8.24 -13.78 -2.66
C GLN A 257 9.54 -14.27 -2.04
N TYR A 258 9.48 -14.85 -0.84
CA TYR A 258 10.69 -15.37 -0.20
C TYR A 258 11.30 -16.57 -0.94
N ALA A 259 10.49 -17.39 -1.63
CA ALA A 259 10.96 -18.48 -2.49
C ALA A 259 11.91 -18.04 -3.60
N ARG A 260 11.88 -16.75 -4.00
CA ARG A 260 12.84 -16.18 -4.96
C ARG A 260 14.25 -16.03 -4.37
N THR A 261 14.35 -16.04 -3.04
CA THR A 261 15.61 -15.96 -2.28
C THR A 261 16.04 -17.34 -1.82
N ASP A 262 15.13 -18.09 -1.19
CA ASP A 262 15.42 -19.42 -0.65
C ASP A 262 14.22 -20.38 -0.89
N PRO A 263 14.18 -21.06 -2.05
CA PRO A 263 13.09 -21.97 -2.38
C PRO A 263 13.08 -23.24 -1.53
N ASP A 264 14.24 -23.69 -1.04
CA ASP A 264 14.34 -24.90 -0.21
C ASP A 264 13.77 -24.66 1.18
N TRP A 265 14.04 -23.49 1.78
CA TRP A 265 13.40 -23.09 3.02
C TRP A 265 11.88 -23.06 2.89
N VAL A 266 11.35 -22.49 1.80
CA VAL A 266 9.89 -22.45 1.58
C VAL A 266 9.31 -23.85 1.38
N ARG A 267 9.98 -24.74 0.65
CA ARG A 267 9.56 -26.16 0.55
C ARG A 267 9.50 -26.82 1.93
N GLY A 268 10.53 -26.62 2.76
CA GLY A 268 10.58 -27.14 4.13
C GLY A 268 9.45 -26.56 4.98
N TYR A 269 9.20 -25.25 4.89
CA TYR A 269 8.12 -24.59 5.62
C TYR A 269 6.75 -25.14 5.22
N LEU A 270 6.47 -25.30 3.92
CA LEU A 270 5.21 -25.86 3.43
C LEU A 270 5.01 -27.33 3.86
N ALA A 271 6.08 -28.12 3.86
CA ALA A 271 6.02 -29.52 4.31
C ALA A 271 5.77 -29.64 5.82
N ALA A 272 6.30 -28.70 6.61
CA ALA A 272 6.12 -28.66 8.06
C ALA A 272 4.76 -28.10 8.51
N HIS A 273 4.04 -27.39 7.64
CA HIS A 273 2.76 -26.74 7.95
C HIS A 273 1.63 -27.21 7.01
N PRO A 274 1.24 -28.51 7.06
CA PRO A 274 0.18 -29.07 6.22
C PRO A 274 -1.21 -28.45 6.47
N GLU A 275 -1.39 -27.77 7.60
CA GLU A 275 -2.60 -27.05 7.99
C GLU A 275 -2.84 -25.77 7.17
N LEU A 276 -1.82 -25.26 6.45
CA LEU A 276 -1.98 -24.11 5.58
C LEU A 276 -3.09 -24.34 4.55
N SER A 277 -3.89 -23.30 4.31
CA SER A 277 -4.99 -23.42 3.35
C SER A 277 -4.48 -23.85 1.95
N PRO A 278 -5.27 -24.64 1.18
CA PRO A 278 -4.90 -25.00 -0.19
C PRO A 278 -4.65 -23.80 -1.11
N LEU A 279 -5.27 -22.64 -0.80
CA LEU A 279 -5.00 -21.39 -1.50
C LEU A 279 -3.59 -20.86 -1.17
N SER A 280 -3.22 -20.81 0.11
CA SER A 280 -1.90 -20.35 0.55
C SER A 280 -0.79 -21.21 -0.06
N ILE A 281 -0.94 -22.54 0.00
CA ILE A 281 0.03 -23.50 -0.56
C ILE A 281 0.19 -23.28 -2.07
N ARG A 282 -0.90 -23.25 -2.83
CA ARG A 282 -0.87 -23.05 -4.28
C ARG A 282 -0.23 -21.71 -4.68
N GLU A 283 -0.48 -20.66 -3.91
CA GLU A 283 0.13 -19.35 -4.16
C GLU A 283 1.63 -19.36 -3.86
N ALA A 284 2.04 -19.98 -2.74
CA ALA A 284 3.44 -20.11 -2.33
C ALA A 284 4.26 -20.95 -3.31
N SER A 285 3.70 -22.06 -3.80
CA SER A 285 4.39 -23.04 -4.63
C SER A 285 4.49 -22.68 -6.12
N LYS A 286 4.04 -21.50 -6.54
CA LYS A 286 3.95 -21.12 -7.97
C LYS A 286 5.31 -21.15 -8.71
N HIS A 287 6.41 -21.01 -7.99
CA HIS A 287 7.76 -20.93 -8.55
C HIS A 287 8.74 -21.90 -7.86
N LEU A 288 8.23 -22.89 -7.13
CA LEU A 288 9.03 -23.92 -6.47
C LEU A 288 9.25 -25.13 -7.38
#